data_AF-A0A126T6I8-F1
#
_entry.id   AF-A0A126T6I8-F1
#
_cell.length_a   1.000
_cell.length_b   1.000
_cell.length_c   1.000
_cell.angle_alpha   90.00
_cell.angle_beta   90.00
_cell.angle_gamma   90.00
#
_symmetry.space_group_name_H-M   'P 1'
#
loop_
_entity.id
_entity.type
_entity.pdbx_description
1 polymer ?
#
loop_
_entity_poly.entity_id
_entity_poly.type
_entity_poly.pdbx_seq_one_letter_code
_entity_poly.pdbx_strand_id
1 'polypeptide(L)'
;MNSSKTSPSGNYMALAVLSALVGSPAWANTINVTNLLDVSAVADGSCTLREAVANANSDSDTTGGDCPAGTGADTITFGVNGTTVLSSTLTITDADGLTIDSLGRSVTLSGGNVVRVFWVTPGAALTLKSLTVANGYADPAGGGVYNQFGSLTVLNSTFVNNTATRTGGGIANYSDTNTANPNPAGNLTVVNSTFSGNSSVFGGAIKNFGFSATILNSTIVGNSVHLPVCPPGFICAMEDSGGGIDNAGTLNLHNSIVAGNTAAVGAADIGGSPTTASYNLIGLPADVYYRWNGLGPIVPLHGNNGNITGADANAIVASTLASNGGPTQTLALILGSAAIDAADNALCATVPVSSLDQRGVARPQGSQCDIGAFELAVPVSADLAVTTTASPAMVRDSLSWTIVVKNNGTANATGVKLTDILPVSGLSSISVTASQGSCGAPASGKITCNLGSLTNTASAIVTVKAVPTAAVTLSSQVSVLADQNDSQPLNNSAAQTVTVQPLLCNGLVPTIVGTPGADTLVGTKRRDIIHGLSGNDTISGGADNDIICGGLDQDLLKGDAGNDTLNGEAGTDSCDGGIGTDTATNCEVKIAVP
;
A
#
# COMPACT_ATOMS: atom_id res chain seq x y z
N MET A 1 25.76 -24.02 -53.06
CA MET A 1 24.31 -24.02 -52.81
C MET A 1 24.00 -22.80 -51.96
N ASN A 2 23.34 -21.82 -52.58
CA ASN A 2 22.77 -20.66 -51.90
C ASN A 2 21.70 -21.13 -50.91
N SER A 3 21.71 -20.59 -49.70
CA SER A 3 20.47 -20.41 -48.95
C SER A 3 20.50 -19.02 -48.30
N SER A 4 19.72 -18.14 -48.90
CA SER A 4 19.39 -16.79 -48.47
C SER A 4 18.63 -16.82 -47.16
N LYS A 5 19.18 -16.21 -46.10
CA LYS A 5 18.38 -15.70 -44.98
C LYS A 5 17.95 -14.29 -45.32
N THR A 6 16.71 -14.17 -45.78
CA THR A 6 15.95 -12.93 -45.82
C THR A 6 15.69 -12.46 -44.39
N SER A 7 16.21 -11.29 -44.05
CA SER A 7 15.85 -10.54 -42.85
C SER A 7 14.48 -9.87 -43.07
N PRO A 8 13.50 -9.98 -42.16
CA PRO A 8 12.40 -9.03 -42.12
C PRO A 8 12.87 -7.80 -41.34
N SER A 9 12.99 -6.68 -42.06
CA SER A 9 13.14 -5.34 -41.53
C SER A 9 11.99 -4.99 -40.58
N GLY A 10 12.23 -5.13 -39.28
CA GLY A 10 11.40 -4.52 -38.24
C GLY A 10 11.71 -3.03 -38.14
N ASN A 11 10.78 -2.20 -38.55
CA ASN A 11 10.80 -0.75 -38.31
C ASN A 11 10.61 -0.47 -36.81
N TYR A 12 11.71 -0.51 -36.05
CA TYR A 12 11.80 0.16 -34.75
C TYR A 12 12.21 1.62 -34.98
N MET A 13 11.28 2.42 -35.50
CA MET A 13 11.39 3.89 -35.54
C MET A 13 10.76 4.45 -34.26
N ALA A 14 11.41 4.23 -33.12
CA ALA A 14 11.07 4.86 -31.84
C ALA A 14 12.31 4.88 -30.93
N LEU A 15 13.44 5.37 -31.45
CA LEU A 15 14.68 5.50 -30.67
C LEU A 15 15.49 6.73 -31.08
N ALA A 16 14.83 7.88 -31.18
CA ALA A 16 15.49 9.17 -31.42
C ALA A 16 15.03 10.30 -30.46
N VAL A 17 14.23 9.99 -29.43
CA VAL A 17 13.81 10.99 -28.41
C VAL A 17 14.55 10.78 -27.06
N LEU A 18 15.49 9.82 -27.00
CA LEU A 18 16.02 9.30 -25.73
C LEU A 18 17.40 9.87 -25.31
N SER A 19 17.70 11.14 -25.61
CA SER A 19 18.92 11.80 -25.12
C SER A 19 18.69 13.12 -24.37
N ALA A 20 17.44 13.55 -24.15
CA ALA A 20 17.15 14.83 -23.49
C ALA A 20 16.68 14.72 -22.02
N LEU A 21 16.53 13.52 -21.44
CA LEU A 21 15.85 13.37 -20.14
C LEU A 21 16.63 12.66 -19.01
N VAL A 22 17.93 12.39 -19.15
CA VAL A 22 18.72 11.75 -18.06
C VAL A 22 20.07 12.42 -17.78
N GLY A 23 20.32 13.59 -18.34
CA GLY A 23 21.36 14.48 -17.84
C GLY A 23 20.76 15.87 -17.84
N SER A 24 20.71 16.54 -16.70
CA SER A 24 20.73 18.00 -16.72
C SER A 24 21.92 18.37 -17.60
N PRO A 25 21.72 18.98 -18.79
CA PRO A 25 22.85 19.49 -19.53
C PRO A 25 23.54 20.45 -18.57
N ALA A 26 24.86 20.35 -18.42
CA ALA A 26 25.65 21.21 -17.55
C ALA A 26 25.69 22.68 -18.02
N TRP A 27 24.68 23.11 -18.78
CA TRP A 27 24.49 24.42 -19.41
C TRP A 27 23.02 24.90 -19.39
N ALA A 28 22.07 24.19 -18.76
CA ALA A 28 20.71 24.70 -18.62
C ALA A 28 20.71 25.87 -17.61
N ASN A 29 20.46 27.08 -18.08
CA ASN A 29 20.43 28.24 -17.20
C ASN A 29 19.18 28.14 -16.34
N THR A 30 19.40 28.12 -15.02
CA THR A 30 18.29 27.97 -14.07
C THR A 30 17.82 29.34 -13.65
N ILE A 31 16.60 29.70 -14.05
CA ILE A 31 15.91 30.91 -13.62
C ILE A 31 15.12 30.56 -12.36
N ASN A 32 15.26 31.34 -11.29
CA ASN A 32 14.59 31.06 -10.02
C ASN A 32 13.54 32.14 -9.70
N VAL A 33 12.26 31.77 -9.82
CA VAL A 33 11.13 32.64 -9.49
C VAL A 33 11.05 32.84 -7.99
N THR A 34 11.18 34.08 -7.54
CA THR A 34 11.15 34.48 -6.13
C THR A 34 9.84 35.16 -5.75
N ASN A 35 9.03 35.57 -6.72
CA ASN A 35 7.79 36.28 -6.52
C ASN A 35 6.65 35.70 -7.37
N LEU A 36 5.49 35.52 -6.76
CA LEU A 36 4.32 34.91 -7.40
C LEU A 36 3.35 35.92 -8.01
N LEU A 37 3.66 37.22 -7.92
CA LEU A 37 2.95 38.23 -8.70
C LEU A 37 3.14 37.98 -10.19
N ASP A 38 2.15 38.40 -10.97
CA ASP A 38 2.20 38.33 -12.43
C ASP A 38 2.43 39.72 -13.02
N VAL A 39 3.68 40.18 -12.94
CA VAL A 39 4.12 41.50 -13.41
C VAL A 39 5.35 41.37 -14.31
N SER A 40 5.76 42.46 -14.95
CA SER A 40 6.96 42.52 -15.79
C SER A 40 7.79 43.77 -15.47
N ALA A 41 8.01 44.00 -14.18
CA ALA A 41 8.84 45.10 -13.72
C ALA A 41 10.31 44.73 -13.96
N VAL A 42 11.15 45.73 -14.23
CA VAL A 42 12.57 45.50 -14.50
C VAL A 42 13.42 46.17 -13.45
N ALA A 43 14.51 45.51 -13.04
CA ALA A 43 15.47 45.95 -12.03
C ALA A 43 14.82 46.29 -10.68
N ASP A 44 13.82 45.51 -10.27
CA ASP A 44 13.12 45.69 -8.98
C ASP A 44 13.60 44.71 -7.90
N GLY A 45 14.54 43.82 -8.23
CA GLY A 45 15.11 42.83 -7.33
C GLY A 45 14.23 41.60 -7.14
N SER A 46 13.20 41.41 -7.96
CA SER A 46 12.22 40.32 -7.85
C SER A 46 12.08 39.61 -9.18
N CYS A 47 12.15 38.27 -9.16
CA CYS A 47 11.90 37.46 -10.35
C CYS A 47 10.51 36.83 -10.32
N THR A 48 9.64 37.25 -11.22
CA THR A 48 8.32 36.65 -11.44
C THR A 48 8.35 35.59 -12.53
N LEU A 49 7.30 34.75 -12.60
CA LEU A 49 7.17 33.77 -13.67
C LEU A 49 7.07 34.42 -15.06
N ARG A 50 6.41 35.57 -15.17
CA ARG A 50 6.24 36.26 -16.45
C ARG A 50 7.57 36.79 -16.99
N GLU A 51 8.39 37.38 -16.13
CA GLU A 51 9.76 37.79 -16.45
C GLU A 51 10.63 36.59 -16.82
N ALA A 52 10.57 35.51 -16.03
CA ALA A 52 11.33 34.30 -16.28
C ALA A 52 11.01 33.68 -17.65
N VAL A 53 9.72 33.58 -18.01
CA VAL A 53 9.29 33.08 -19.32
C VAL A 53 9.72 34.02 -20.45
N ALA A 54 9.62 35.34 -20.26
CA ALA A 54 10.04 36.30 -21.27
C ALA A 54 11.54 36.22 -21.57
N ASN A 55 12.36 36.10 -20.52
CA ASN A 55 13.80 35.97 -20.67
C ASN A 55 14.18 34.64 -21.31
N ALA A 56 13.57 33.52 -20.89
CA ALA A 56 13.80 32.21 -21.50
C ALA A 56 13.44 32.19 -23.00
N ASN A 57 12.30 32.75 -23.35
CA ASN A 57 11.89 32.89 -24.76
C ASN A 57 12.88 33.70 -25.63
N SER A 58 13.73 34.52 -25.00
CA SER A 58 14.62 35.46 -25.69
C SER A 58 16.10 35.11 -25.59
N ASP A 59 16.45 34.03 -24.88
CA ASP A 59 17.83 33.64 -24.57
C ASP A 59 18.65 34.78 -23.92
N SER A 60 17.97 35.69 -23.20
CA SER A 60 18.60 36.93 -22.75
C SER A 60 17.97 37.48 -21.48
N ASP A 61 18.79 38.17 -20.67
CA ASP A 61 18.32 38.91 -19.51
C ASP A 61 17.83 40.30 -19.90
N THR A 62 16.51 40.45 -20.02
CA THR A 62 15.86 41.74 -20.25
C THR A 62 15.41 42.43 -18.96
N THR A 63 15.69 41.83 -17.81
CA THR A 63 15.17 42.23 -16.49
C THR A 63 16.15 43.03 -15.66
N GLY A 64 17.37 43.26 -16.16
CA GLY A 64 18.40 43.99 -15.41
C GLY A 64 18.98 43.17 -14.25
N GLY A 65 19.01 41.84 -14.37
CA GLY A 65 19.61 40.93 -13.40
C GLY A 65 18.62 40.15 -12.54
N ASP A 66 17.31 40.40 -12.64
CA ASP A 66 16.32 39.79 -11.75
C ASP A 66 16.02 38.32 -12.12
N CYS A 67 15.84 38.02 -13.41
CA CYS A 67 15.57 36.68 -13.94
C CYS A 67 16.57 36.27 -15.04
N PRO A 68 17.89 36.21 -14.80
CA PRO A 68 18.85 35.97 -15.86
C PRO A 68 18.63 34.60 -16.54
N ALA A 69 18.25 34.63 -17.82
CA ALA A 69 18.29 33.49 -18.72
C ALA A 69 19.67 33.44 -19.41
N GLY A 70 20.08 32.28 -19.91
CA GLY A 70 21.24 32.21 -20.80
C GLY A 70 20.84 31.70 -22.17
N THR A 71 21.81 31.23 -22.94
CA THR A 71 21.55 30.76 -24.31
C THR A 71 21.14 29.29 -24.34
N GLY A 72 20.09 28.96 -25.08
CA GLY A 72 19.62 27.60 -25.29
C GLY A 72 18.57 27.17 -24.27
N ALA A 73 18.36 25.86 -24.13
CA ALA A 73 17.28 25.32 -23.29
C ALA A 73 17.37 25.80 -21.83
N ASP A 74 16.30 26.43 -21.36
CA ASP A 74 16.23 27.02 -20.03
C ASP A 74 15.37 26.21 -19.05
N THR A 75 15.65 26.36 -17.75
CA THR A 75 14.86 25.76 -16.68
C THR A 75 14.40 26.83 -15.68
N ILE A 76 13.08 27.02 -15.59
CA ILE A 76 12.45 27.84 -14.57
C ILE A 76 12.13 26.99 -13.34
N THR A 77 12.59 27.47 -12.19
CA THR A 77 12.34 26.88 -10.87
C THR A 77 11.70 27.90 -9.95
N PHE A 78 11.19 27.45 -8.81
CA PHE A 78 10.54 28.31 -7.83
C PHE A 78 11.30 28.29 -6.50
N GLY A 79 11.57 29.48 -5.96
CA GLY A 79 12.09 29.67 -4.60
C GLY A 79 10.99 29.67 -3.55
N VAL A 80 9.74 29.90 -3.97
CA VAL A 80 8.57 30.14 -3.11
C VAL A 80 7.43 29.15 -3.39
N ASN A 81 6.55 28.95 -2.40
CA ASN A 81 5.30 28.20 -2.55
C ASN A 81 4.13 29.18 -2.75
N GLY A 82 3.09 28.74 -3.45
CA GLY A 82 1.84 29.49 -3.55
C GLY A 82 1.22 29.47 -4.94
N THR A 83 0.33 30.42 -5.18
CA THR A 83 -0.40 30.55 -6.44
C THR A 83 -0.02 31.83 -7.17
N THR A 84 0.37 31.70 -8.44
CA THR A 84 0.43 32.83 -9.38
C THR A 84 -0.88 32.88 -10.16
N VAL A 85 -1.58 34.00 -10.11
CA VAL A 85 -2.78 34.25 -10.92
C VAL A 85 -2.39 35.13 -12.11
N LEU A 86 -2.54 34.59 -13.32
CA LEU A 86 -2.10 35.22 -14.56
C LEU A 86 -3.11 36.24 -15.06
N SER A 87 -2.60 37.43 -15.39
CA SER A 87 -3.29 38.52 -16.08
C SER A 87 -3.39 38.30 -17.59
N SER A 88 -2.51 37.48 -18.16
CA SER A 88 -2.51 37.10 -19.58
C SER A 88 -1.75 35.78 -19.82
N THR A 89 -2.03 35.14 -20.95
CA THR A 89 -1.44 33.85 -21.32
C THR A 89 0.08 33.91 -21.35
N LEU A 90 0.74 32.89 -20.81
CA LEU A 90 2.18 32.69 -20.98
C LEU A 90 2.44 32.00 -22.33
N THR A 91 2.87 32.79 -23.30
CA THR A 91 3.24 32.29 -24.63
C THR A 91 4.66 31.75 -24.59
N ILE A 92 4.87 30.51 -25.02
CA ILE A 92 6.16 29.83 -25.08
C ILE A 92 6.63 29.80 -26.54
N THR A 93 7.73 30.51 -26.81
CA THR A 93 8.35 30.65 -28.13
C THR A 93 9.78 30.10 -28.18
N ASP A 94 10.34 29.73 -27.04
CA ASP A 94 11.66 29.10 -26.93
C ASP A 94 11.72 27.80 -27.77
N ALA A 95 12.56 27.83 -28.80
CA ALA A 95 12.77 26.73 -29.73
C ALA A 95 13.82 25.72 -29.22
N ASP A 96 14.67 26.13 -28.28
CA ASP A 96 15.68 25.27 -27.65
C ASP A 96 15.06 24.44 -26.52
N GLY A 97 13.99 24.95 -25.92
CA GLY A 97 13.03 24.23 -25.11
C GLY A 97 13.04 24.66 -23.64
N LEU A 98 11.84 24.82 -23.08
CA LEU A 98 11.63 25.33 -21.74
C LEU A 98 11.18 24.23 -20.77
N THR A 99 11.86 24.12 -19.62
CA THR A 99 11.37 23.33 -18.47
C THR A 99 10.90 24.24 -17.35
N ILE A 100 9.72 23.97 -16.79
CA ILE A 100 9.20 24.61 -15.59
C ILE A 100 9.00 23.54 -14.52
N ASP A 101 9.81 23.56 -13.46
CA ASP A 101 9.82 22.56 -12.39
C ASP A 101 9.68 23.24 -11.01
N SER A 102 8.69 22.82 -10.21
CA SER A 102 8.55 23.34 -8.84
C SER A 102 9.64 22.84 -7.89
N LEU A 103 10.40 21.80 -8.27
CA LEU A 103 11.39 21.11 -7.43
C LEU A 103 10.79 20.65 -6.09
N GLY A 104 9.55 20.15 -6.11
CA GLY A 104 8.86 19.64 -4.93
C GLY A 104 8.14 20.71 -4.09
N ARG A 105 8.13 21.97 -4.54
CA ARG A 105 7.32 23.03 -3.93
C ARG A 105 5.86 22.95 -4.39
N SER A 106 4.95 23.40 -3.53
CA SER A 106 3.55 23.53 -3.87
C SER A 106 3.33 24.84 -4.64
N VAL A 107 3.33 24.72 -5.97
CA VAL A 107 3.17 25.83 -6.91
C VAL A 107 1.91 25.61 -7.75
N THR A 108 1.05 26.62 -7.79
CA THR A 108 -0.14 26.65 -8.66
C THR A 108 -0.03 27.82 -9.64
N LEU A 109 -0.16 27.52 -10.92
CA LEU A 109 -0.21 28.50 -12.00
C LEU A 109 -1.64 28.58 -12.49
N SER A 110 -2.29 29.71 -12.23
CA SER A 110 -3.72 29.84 -12.42
C SER A 110 -4.11 30.91 -13.42
N GLY A 111 -5.06 30.59 -14.30
CA GLY A 111 -5.65 31.54 -15.23
C GLY A 111 -6.81 32.37 -14.67
N GLY A 112 -7.14 32.19 -13.38
CA GLY A 112 -8.18 32.98 -12.70
C GLY A 112 -9.59 32.85 -13.28
N ASN A 113 -9.88 31.79 -14.04
CA ASN A 113 -11.09 31.56 -14.83
C ASN A 113 -11.32 32.56 -15.98
N VAL A 114 -10.29 33.31 -16.36
CA VAL A 114 -10.40 34.36 -17.40
C VAL A 114 -9.37 34.20 -18.51
N VAL A 115 -8.25 33.55 -18.23
CA VAL A 115 -7.08 33.52 -19.11
C VAL A 115 -6.58 32.09 -19.28
N ARG A 116 -6.08 31.78 -20.48
CA ARG A 116 -5.37 30.53 -20.75
C ARG A 116 -4.04 30.52 -19.98
N VAL A 117 -3.66 29.42 -19.33
CA VAL A 117 -2.37 29.43 -18.60
C VAL A 117 -1.18 29.47 -19.57
N PHE A 118 -1.08 28.53 -20.49
CA PHE A 118 0.04 28.42 -21.44
C PHE A 118 -0.40 28.30 -22.90
N TRP A 119 0.37 28.91 -23.79
CA TRP A 119 0.30 28.65 -25.23
C TRP A 119 1.69 28.28 -25.75
N VAL A 120 1.86 27.03 -26.18
CA VAL A 120 3.08 26.56 -26.83
C VAL A 120 2.93 26.79 -28.33
N THR A 121 3.81 27.62 -28.88
CA THR A 121 3.78 28.01 -30.28
C THR A 121 4.43 26.95 -31.19
N PRO A 122 4.21 27.01 -32.51
CA PRO A 122 4.78 26.05 -33.44
C PRO A 122 6.31 25.93 -33.31
N GLY A 123 6.76 24.70 -33.10
CA GLY A 123 8.17 24.35 -32.96
C GLY A 123 8.80 24.58 -31.59
N ALA A 124 8.08 25.17 -30.63
CA ALA A 124 8.54 25.28 -29.25
C ALA A 124 8.35 23.97 -28.47
N ALA A 125 9.13 23.78 -27.42
CA ALA A 125 9.00 22.64 -26.50
C ALA A 125 8.79 23.13 -25.05
N LEU A 126 7.81 22.55 -24.36
CA LEU A 126 7.51 22.83 -22.96
C LEU A 126 7.48 21.55 -22.13
N THR A 127 8.22 21.53 -21.03
CA THR A 127 8.13 20.50 -19.99
C THR A 127 7.60 21.11 -18.70
N LEU A 128 6.47 20.62 -18.20
CA LEU A 128 5.91 21.00 -16.90
C LEU A 128 6.13 19.87 -15.89
N LYS A 129 6.66 20.21 -14.71
CA LYS A 129 7.00 19.22 -13.69
C LYS A 129 6.61 19.65 -12.28
N SER A 130 6.01 18.71 -11.54
CA SER A 130 5.72 18.83 -10.10
C SER A 130 4.82 20.02 -9.72
N LEU A 131 3.96 20.51 -10.62
CA LEU A 131 3.18 21.74 -10.40
C LEU A 131 1.70 21.57 -10.71
N THR A 132 0.89 22.53 -10.28
CA THR A 132 -0.55 22.57 -10.57
C THR A 132 -0.87 23.64 -11.62
N VAL A 133 -1.58 23.26 -12.69
CA VAL A 133 -2.17 24.17 -13.69
C VAL A 133 -3.67 24.24 -13.42
N ALA A 134 -4.17 25.42 -13.03
CA ALA A 134 -5.52 25.54 -12.47
C ALA A 134 -6.36 26.67 -13.05
N ASN A 135 -7.67 26.46 -13.14
CA ASN A 135 -8.66 27.52 -13.43
C ASN A 135 -8.29 28.33 -14.70
N GLY A 136 -7.68 27.70 -15.69
CA GLY A 136 -7.45 28.32 -16.98
C GLY A 136 -8.75 28.45 -17.76
N TYR A 137 -8.91 29.51 -18.53
CA TYR A 137 -10.07 29.70 -19.41
C TYR A 137 -9.64 30.13 -20.81
N ALA A 138 -10.16 29.48 -21.84
CA ALA A 138 -9.83 29.82 -23.22
C ALA A 138 -11.02 29.67 -24.18
N ASP A 139 -11.05 30.56 -25.17
CA ASP A 139 -11.89 30.41 -26.37
C ASP A 139 -10.98 30.43 -27.62
N PRO A 140 -10.89 29.35 -28.43
CA PRO A 140 -11.65 28.11 -28.34
C PRO A 140 -10.98 26.94 -27.61
N ALA A 141 -9.66 26.98 -27.40
CA ALA A 141 -8.89 25.76 -27.13
C ALA A 141 -7.94 25.90 -25.93
N GLY A 142 -7.79 24.83 -25.16
CA GLY A 142 -6.73 24.68 -24.15
C GLY A 142 -6.86 25.67 -23.02
N GLY A 143 -7.76 25.45 -22.06
CA GLY A 143 -7.90 26.32 -20.89
C GLY A 143 -6.61 26.35 -20.06
N GLY A 144 -6.06 25.18 -19.77
CA GLY A 144 -4.74 25.05 -19.17
C GLY A 144 -3.63 25.32 -20.18
N VAL A 145 -3.47 24.41 -21.15
CA VAL A 145 -2.41 24.51 -22.18
C VAL A 145 -3.01 24.35 -23.58
N TYR A 146 -2.66 25.26 -24.48
CA TYR A 146 -2.81 25.06 -25.91
C TYR A 146 -1.45 24.74 -26.52
N ASN A 147 -1.23 23.49 -26.92
CA ASN A 147 -0.04 23.08 -27.66
C ASN A 147 -0.32 23.14 -29.16
N GLN A 148 0.15 24.20 -29.81
CA GLN A 148 -0.05 24.44 -31.23
C GLN A 148 1.19 24.04 -32.02
N PHE A 149 1.23 22.79 -32.46
CA PHE A 149 2.31 22.28 -33.30
C PHE A 149 3.71 22.36 -32.62
N GLY A 150 3.71 22.28 -31.28
CA GLY A 150 4.91 22.16 -30.45
C GLY A 150 5.01 20.79 -29.79
N SER A 151 5.91 20.67 -28.82
CA SER A 151 6.06 19.49 -27.97
C SER A 151 5.68 19.82 -26.53
N LEU A 152 4.81 19.02 -25.92
CA LEU A 152 4.41 19.19 -24.52
C LEU A 152 4.68 17.91 -23.72
N THR A 153 5.44 18.05 -22.63
CA THR A 153 5.66 16.99 -21.64
C THR A 153 5.15 17.45 -20.27
N VAL A 154 4.36 16.60 -19.61
CA VAL A 154 3.77 16.85 -18.29
C VAL A 154 4.15 15.72 -17.35
N LEU A 155 4.83 16.05 -16.25
CA LEU A 155 5.37 15.08 -15.29
C LEU A 155 4.91 15.43 -13.87
N ASN A 156 4.41 14.45 -13.12
CA ASN A 156 4.11 14.59 -11.69
C ASN A 156 3.21 15.81 -11.36
N SER A 157 2.30 16.18 -12.27
CA SER A 157 1.60 17.47 -12.22
C SER A 157 0.08 17.29 -12.16
N THR A 158 -0.61 18.32 -11.69
CA THR A 158 -2.08 18.33 -11.60
C THR A 158 -2.69 19.39 -12.49
N PHE A 159 -3.67 19.02 -13.29
CA PHE A 159 -4.48 19.92 -14.10
C PHE A 159 -5.90 19.93 -13.53
N VAL A 160 -6.33 21.07 -13.01
CA VAL A 160 -7.58 21.17 -12.27
C VAL A 160 -8.45 22.34 -12.70
N ASN A 161 -9.75 22.09 -12.92
CA ASN A 161 -10.76 23.12 -13.19
C ASN A 161 -10.44 24.03 -14.39
N ASN A 162 -9.66 23.56 -15.36
CA ASN A 162 -9.40 24.32 -16.57
C ASN A 162 -10.56 24.14 -17.56
N THR A 163 -10.98 25.23 -18.19
CA THR A 163 -12.14 25.28 -19.07
C THR A 163 -11.77 25.82 -20.45
N ALA A 164 -12.21 25.16 -21.51
CA ALA A 164 -12.13 25.69 -22.87
C ALA A 164 -13.51 25.66 -23.51
N THR A 165 -13.90 26.70 -24.23
CA THR A 165 -15.24 26.77 -24.84
C THR A 165 -15.47 25.70 -25.92
N ARG A 166 -14.39 25.12 -26.46
CA ARG A 166 -14.49 24.12 -27.53
C ARG A 166 -13.63 22.89 -27.28
N THR A 167 -12.30 23.01 -27.20
CA THR A 167 -11.43 21.82 -27.20
C THR A 167 -10.45 21.81 -26.04
N GLY A 168 -10.36 20.68 -25.34
CA GLY A 168 -9.29 20.42 -24.37
C GLY A 168 -9.33 21.38 -23.17
N GLY A 169 -10.19 21.11 -22.19
CA GLY A 169 -10.30 21.98 -21.01
C GLY A 169 -8.96 22.11 -20.29
N GLY A 170 -8.33 20.98 -19.97
CA GLY A 170 -6.96 20.91 -19.47
C GLY A 170 -5.93 21.20 -20.56
N ILE A 171 -5.87 20.34 -21.58
CA ILE A 171 -4.90 20.43 -22.68
C ILE A 171 -5.59 20.27 -24.03
N ALA A 172 -5.34 21.21 -24.94
CA ALA A 172 -5.61 21.04 -26.37
C ALA A 172 -4.30 20.85 -27.12
N ASN A 173 -4.08 19.65 -27.64
CA ASN A 173 -2.88 19.27 -28.38
C ASN A 173 -3.19 19.18 -29.88
N TYR A 174 -2.53 20.02 -30.69
CA TYR A 174 -2.70 20.09 -32.14
C TYR A 174 -1.38 19.78 -32.83
N SER A 175 -1.41 18.96 -33.89
CA SER A 175 -0.27 18.78 -34.82
C SER A 175 -0.59 19.41 -36.17
N ASP A 176 0.45 19.85 -36.88
CA ASP A 176 0.30 20.25 -38.27
C ASP A 176 0.21 19.00 -39.15
N THR A 177 -0.95 18.79 -39.78
CA THR A 177 -1.16 17.68 -40.73
C THR A 177 -0.60 17.99 -42.12
N ASN A 178 -0.04 19.18 -42.34
CA ASN A 178 0.62 19.56 -43.58
C ASN A 178 2.02 18.93 -43.66
N THR A 179 2.18 17.96 -44.54
CA THR A 179 3.46 17.25 -44.79
C THR A 179 4.57 18.15 -45.36
N ALA A 180 4.27 19.40 -45.73
CA ALA A 180 5.25 20.39 -46.15
C ALA A 180 5.83 21.23 -44.98
N ASN A 181 5.29 21.11 -43.76
CA ASN A 181 5.86 21.78 -42.58
C ASN A 181 7.10 21.00 -42.07
N PRO A 182 8.29 21.63 -41.99
CA PRO A 182 9.51 20.98 -41.51
C PRO A 182 9.47 20.57 -40.03
N ASN A 183 8.49 21.05 -39.24
CA ASN A 183 8.29 20.67 -37.85
C ASN A 183 6.86 20.16 -37.62
N PRO A 184 6.54 18.90 -37.99
CA PRO A 184 5.20 18.32 -37.86
C PRO A 184 4.79 18.00 -36.41
N ALA A 185 5.59 18.43 -35.43
CA ALA A 185 5.47 18.00 -34.05
C ALA A 185 4.16 18.51 -33.41
N GLY A 186 3.38 17.60 -32.86
CA GLY A 186 2.26 17.87 -31.98
C GLY A 186 2.22 16.75 -30.95
N ASN A 187 3.36 16.51 -30.31
CA ASN A 187 3.56 15.40 -29.40
C ASN A 187 3.14 15.81 -27.99
N LEU A 188 2.35 14.96 -27.37
CA LEU A 188 1.96 15.09 -25.96
C LEU A 188 2.49 13.88 -25.18
N THR A 189 3.23 14.12 -24.11
CA THR A 189 3.60 13.09 -23.14
C THR A 189 3.10 13.49 -21.76
N VAL A 190 2.33 12.61 -21.12
CA VAL A 190 1.80 12.82 -19.77
C VAL A 190 2.18 11.62 -18.90
N VAL A 191 2.86 11.88 -17.79
CA VAL A 191 3.35 10.83 -16.88
C VAL A 191 3.05 11.20 -15.44
N ASN A 192 2.56 10.23 -14.66
CA ASN A 192 2.33 10.39 -13.21
C ASN A 192 1.51 11.63 -12.88
N SER A 193 0.50 11.96 -13.69
CA SER A 193 -0.19 13.24 -13.59
C SER A 193 -1.69 13.04 -13.41
N THR A 194 -2.31 13.99 -12.72
CA THR A 194 -3.75 13.96 -12.41
C THR A 194 -4.50 15.06 -13.15
N PHE A 195 -5.61 14.71 -13.80
CA PHE A 195 -6.53 15.65 -14.43
C PHE A 195 -7.91 15.49 -13.79
N SER A 196 -8.44 16.57 -13.19
CA SER A 196 -9.75 16.53 -12.54
C SER A 196 -10.51 17.85 -12.66
N GLY A 197 -11.84 17.78 -12.83
CA GLY A 197 -12.69 18.96 -12.91
C GLY A 197 -12.52 19.83 -14.17
N ASN A 198 -11.71 19.41 -15.14
CA ASN A 198 -11.53 20.16 -16.38
C ASN A 198 -12.76 19.99 -17.30
N SER A 199 -13.05 21.00 -18.12
CA SER A 199 -14.26 21.01 -18.96
C SER A 199 -14.05 21.62 -20.35
N SER A 200 -14.67 21.03 -21.37
CA SER A 200 -14.79 21.63 -22.71
C SER A 200 -15.90 20.97 -23.52
N VAL A 201 -16.06 21.27 -24.81
CA VAL A 201 -16.99 20.52 -25.69
C VAL A 201 -16.38 19.20 -26.16
N PHE A 202 -15.07 19.17 -26.39
CA PHE A 202 -14.33 17.98 -26.84
C PHE A 202 -13.11 17.74 -25.96
N GLY A 203 -13.06 16.62 -25.25
CA GLY A 203 -11.90 16.30 -24.41
C GLY A 203 -11.88 17.17 -23.15
N GLY A 204 -12.76 16.90 -22.18
CA GLY A 204 -12.84 17.71 -20.94
C GLY A 204 -11.48 17.89 -20.27
N ALA A 205 -10.70 16.81 -20.12
CA ALA A 205 -9.29 16.90 -19.73
C ALA A 205 -8.38 17.19 -20.91
N ILE A 206 -8.39 16.32 -21.92
CA ILE A 206 -7.41 16.34 -23.01
C ILE A 206 -8.11 16.17 -24.36
N LYS A 207 -7.89 17.12 -25.27
CA LYS A 207 -8.15 16.93 -26.70
C LYS A 207 -6.83 16.66 -27.41
N ASN A 208 -6.71 15.51 -28.05
CA ASN A 208 -5.61 15.21 -28.96
C ASN A 208 -6.08 15.27 -30.42
N PHE A 209 -5.74 16.36 -31.10
CA PHE A 209 -5.80 16.53 -32.55
C PHE A 209 -4.40 16.42 -33.18
N GLY A 210 -3.49 15.77 -32.46
CA GLY A 210 -2.06 15.66 -32.76
C GLY A 210 -1.65 14.36 -33.45
N PHE A 211 -0.37 14.27 -33.82
CA PHE A 211 0.23 13.05 -34.37
C PHE A 211 0.22 11.92 -33.35
N SER A 212 0.74 12.16 -32.14
CA SER A 212 0.80 11.17 -31.05
C SER A 212 0.67 11.78 -29.65
N ALA A 213 -0.18 11.17 -28.83
CA ALA A 213 -0.24 11.38 -27.38
C ALA A 213 0.14 10.08 -26.66
N THR A 214 1.03 10.18 -25.67
CA THR A 214 1.41 9.09 -24.78
C THR A 214 1.05 9.47 -23.36
N ILE A 215 0.25 8.64 -22.70
CA ILE A 215 -0.19 8.84 -21.33
C ILE A 215 0.17 7.58 -20.53
N LEU A 216 0.97 7.77 -19.49
CA LEU A 216 1.53 6.70 -18.67
C LEU A 216 1.27 6.99 -17.18
N ASN A 217 0.89 5.97 -16.42
CA ASN A 217 0.74 6.05 -14.95
C ASN A 217 -0.07 7.28 -14.51
N SER A 218 -1.16 7.63 -15.20
CA SER A 218 -1.85 8.91 -14.98
C SER A 218 -3.31 8.69 -14.61
N THR A 219 -3.91 9.66 -13.91
CA THR A 219 -5.30 9.57 -13.42
C THR A 219 -6.14 10.71 -14.00
N ILE A 220 -7.17 10.37 -14.77
CA ILE A 220 -8.06 11.32 -15.45
C ILE A 220 -9.49 11.02 -15.03
N VAL A 221 -10.00 11.76 -14.04
CA VAL A 221 -11.27 11.47 -13.36
C VAL A 221 -12.03 12.75 -13.03
N GLY A 222 -13.35 12.73 -13.21
CA GLY A 222 -14.23 13.86 -12.88
C GLY A 222 -14.11 15.03 -13.84
N ASN A 223 -13.66 14.79 -15.07
CA ASN A 223 -13.67 15.80 -16.14
C ASN A 223 -14.99 15.72 -16.92
N SER A 224 -15.38 16.81 -17.57
CA SER A 224 -16.72 16.92 -18.15
C SER A 224 -16.72 17.49 -19.56
N VAL A 225 -17.69 17.07 -20.36
CA VAL A 225 -18.15 17.83 -21.50
C VAL A 225 -19.28 18.78 -21.07
N HIS A 226 -19.18 20.06 -21.41
CA HIS A 226 -20.30 20.99 -21.29
C HIS A 226 -20.95 21.22 -22.66
N LEU A 227 -22.27 21.44 -22.67
CA LEU A 227 -23.00 21.70 -23.92
C LEU A 227 -22.49 23.00 -24.58
N PRO A 228 -22.38 23.04 -25.92
CA PRO A 228 -22.19 24.30 -26.63
C PRO A 228 -23.39 25.23 -26.40
N VAL A 229 -23.15 26.54 -26.24
CA VAL A 229 -24.26 27.52 -26.30
C VAL A 229 -24.73 27.60 -27.75
N CYS A 230 -25.81 26.90 -28.09
CA CYS A 230 -26.39 26.96 -29.43
C CYS A 230 -27.11 28.29 -29.67
N PRO A 231 -26.92 28.94 -30.83
CA PRO A 231 -27.83 29.98 -31.27
C PRO A 231 -29.29 29.46 -31.33
N PRO A 232 -30.30 30.29 -31.07
CA PRO A 232 -31.70 29.88 -31.20
C PRO A 232 -31.98 29.28 -32.59
N GLY A 233 -32.48 28.04 -32.63
CA GLY A 233 -32.82 27.33 -33.87
C GLY A 233 -31.77 26.34 -34.38
N PHE A 234 -30.61 26.21 -33.73
CA PHE A 234 -29.62 25.17 -34.03
C PHE A 234 -29.61 24.08 -32.96
N ILE A 235 -29.53 22.82 -33.39
CA ILE A 235 -29.33 21.65 -32.52
C ILE A 235 -27.82 21.34 -32.53
N CYS A 236 -27.09 21.58 -31.43
CA CYS A 236 -25.68 21.19 -31.33
C CYS A 236 -25.47 19.74 -30.86
N ALA A 237 -26.52 18.92 -30.87
CA ALA A 237 -26.57 17.61 -30.20
C ALA A 237 -25.75 16.47 -30.87
N MET A 238 -24.66 16.77 -31.59
CA MET A 238 -23.91 15.74 -32.32
C MET A 238 -22.38 15.84 -32.22
N GLU A 239 -21.85 16.78 -31.44
CA GLU A 239 -20.40 17.06 -31.45
C GLU A 239 -19.67 16.70 -30.15
N ASP A 240 -20.36 16.34 -29.08
CA ASP A 240 -19.70 16.07 -27.79
C ASP A 240 -18.99 14.70 -27.79
N SER A 241 -17.69 14.68 -27.51
CA SER A 241 -16.96 13.42 -27.28
C SER A 241 -15.85 13.55 -26.23
N GLY A 242 -15.70 12.51 -25.40
CA GLY A 242 -14.58 12.34 -24.48
C GLY A 242 -14.57 13.32 -23.31
N GLY A 243 -15.41 13.11 -22.29
CA GLY A 243 -15.33 13.87 -21.03
C GLY A 243 -13.95 13.82 -20.37
N GLY A 244 -13.26 12.68 -20.44
CA GLY A 244 -11.86 12.56 -20.09
C GLY A 244 -10.96 12.98 -21.27
N ILE A 245 -10.76 12.06 -22.20
CA ILE A 245 -9.89 12.24 -23.37
C ILE A 245 -10.73 12.20 -24.64
N ASP A 246 -10.49 13.12 -25.57
CA ASP A 246 -10.99 13.01 -26.93
C ASP A 246 -9.82 12.95 -27.91
N ASN A 247 -9.72 11.85 -28.67
CA ASN A 247 -8.57 11.56 -29.51
C ASN A 247 -8.97 11.42 -30.99
N ALA A 248 -8.34 12.22 -31.84
CA ALA A 248 -8.43 12.13 -33.30
C ALA A 248 -7.12 11.62 -33.96
N GLY A 249 -6.04 11.48 -33.19
CA GLY A 249 -4.72 11.02 -33.66
C GLY A 249 -4.30 9.67 -33.09
N THR A 250 -2.98 9.48 -32.86
CA THR A 250 -2.45 8.31 -32.14
C THR A 250 -2.56 8.55 -30.63
N LEU A 251 -3.06 7.56 -29.89
CA LEU A 251 -3.11 7.56 -28.42
C LEU A 251 -2.55 6.26 -27.88
N ASN A 252 -1.44 6.37 -27.17
CA ASN A 252 -0.79 5.28 -26.43
C ASN A 252 -1.09 5.48 -24.94
N LEU A 253 -1.94 4.63 -24.39
CA LEU A 253 -2.41 4.75 -23.00
C LEU A 253 -1.95 3.53 -22.21
N HIS A 254 -1.21 3.75 -21.13
CA HIS A 254 -0.66 2.64 -20.33
C HIS A 254 -0.73 2.92 -18.83
N ASN A 255 -0.98 1.88 -18.03
CA ASN A 255 -0.99 1.95 -16.57
C ASN A 255 -1.83 3.12 -16.02
N SER A 256 -2.87 3.56 -16.73
CA SER A 256 -3.58 4.81 -16.43
C SER A 256 -5.05 4.57 -16.11
N ILE A 257 -5.61 5.45 -15.28
CA ILE A 257 -7.03 5.47 -14.93
C ILE A 257 -7.71 6.55 -15.76
N VAL A 258 -8.74 6.18 -16.53
CA VAL A 258 -9.65 7.11 -17.20
C VAL A 258 -11.07 6.67 -16.92
N ALA A 259 -11.66 7.17 -15.85
CA ALA A 259 -12.96 6.72 -15.35
C ALA A 259 -13.74 7.87 -14.68
N GLY A 260 -15.06 7.74 -14.62
CA GLY A 260 -15.90 8.71 -13.90
C GLY A 260 -15.87 10.12 -14.51
N ASN A 261 -15.50 10.23 -15.78
CA ASN A 261 -15.67 11.45 -16.54
C ASN A 261 -17.09 11.49 -17.12
N THR A 262 -17.57 12.66 -17.50
CA THR A 262 -18.96 12.88 -17.92
C THR A 262 -19.02 13.47 -19.32
N ALA A 263 -19.94 13.00 -20.15
CA ALA A 263 -20.28 13.63 -21.41
C ALA A 263 -21.79 13.58 -21.63
N ALA A 264 -22.35 14.63 -22.21
CA ALA A 264 -23.79 14.71 -22.49
C ALA A 264 -24.19 13.76 -23.63
N VAL A 265 -23.30 13.54 -24.60
CA VAL A 265 -23.44 12.61 -25.72
C VAL A 265 -22.08 11.92 -25.93
N GLY A 266 -22.08 10.66 -26.37
CA GLY A 266 -20.85 9.94 -26.72
C GLY A 266 -20.12 9.29 -25.54
N ALA A 267 -18.88 8.84 -25.80
CA ALA A 267 -18.07 8.15 -24.80
C ALA A 267 -17.55 9.15 -23.74
N ALA A 268 -17.97 8.95 -22.49
CA ALA A 268 -17.68 9.87 -21.40
C ALA A 268 -16.21 9.85 -20.96
N ASP A 269 -15.54 8.69 -21.00
CA ASP A 269 -14.14 8.58 -20.58
C ASP A 269 -13.17 8.82 -21.73
N ILE A 270 -13.30 8.09 -22.84
CA ILE A 270 -12.42 8.20 -24.01
C ILE A 270 -13.25 8.27 -25.30
N GLY A 271 -13.22 9.43 -25.96
CA GLY A 271 -13.68 9.64 -27.33
C GLY A 271 -12.61 9.28 -28.36
N GLY A 272 -13.03 8.64 -29.46
CA GLY A 272 -12.12 8.05 -30.46
C GLY A 272 -11.65 6.64 -30.07
N SER A 273 -10.74 6.06 -30.87
CA SER A 273 -10.13 4.76 -30.55
C SER A 273 -8.64 4.96 -30.27
N PRO A 274 -8.11 4.47 -29.13
CA PRO A 274 -6.68 4.47 -28.90
C PRO A 274 -5.98 3.54 -29.89
N THR A 275 -4.75 3.87 -30.24
CA THR A 275 -3.92 3.08 -31.15
C THR A 275 -3.22 1.94 -30.41
N THR A 276 -2.83 2.16 -29.15
CA THR A 276 -2.34 1.10 -28.25
C THR A 276 -2.82 1.36 -26.81
N ALA A 277 -3.21 0.30 -26.11
CA ALA A 277 -3.66 0.38 -24.73
C ALA A 277 -3.36 -0.91 -23.95
N SER A 278 -2.68 -0.80 -22.81
CA SER A 278 -2.45 -1.94 -21.90
C SER A 278 -2.44 -1.52 -20.44
N TYR A 279 -2.93 -2.41 -19.56
CA TYR A 279 -2.95 -2.23 -18.11
C TYR A 279 -3.61 -0.93 -17.63
N ASN A 280 -4.65 -0.49 -18.33
CA ASN A 280 -5.44 0.68 -17.94
C ASN A 280 -6.70 0.27 -17.22
N LEU A 281 -7.22 1.16 -16.37
CA LEU A 281 -8.56 1.06 -15.84
C LEU A 281 -9.43 2.12 -16.50
N ILE A 282 -10.44 1.67 -17.23
CA ILE A 282 -11.33 2.52 -18.00
C ILE A 282 -12.75 2.33 -17.48
N GLY A 283 -13.44 3.45 -17.23
CA GLY A 283 -14.77 3.45 -16.65
C GLY A 283 -15.84 2.79 -17.53
N LEU A 284 -17.08 2.79 -17.04
CA LEU A 284 -18.23 2.27 -17.77
C LEU A 284 -18.38 3.06 -19.09
N PRO A 285 -18.33 2.41 -20.26
CA PRO A 285 -18.71 3.08 -21.48
C PRO A 285 -20.17 3.52 -21.32
N ALA A 286 -20.47 4.78 -21.65
CA ALA A 286 -21.85 5.18 -21.86
C ALA A 286 -22.44 4.23 -22.91
N ASP A 287 -23.61 3.66 -22.61
CA ASP A 287 -24.29 2.68 -23.45
C ASP A 287 -24.34 3.16 -24.91
N VAL A 288 -23.58 2.50 -25.78
CA VAL A 288 -23.67 2.52 -27.25
C VAL A 288 -23.41 3.88 -27.94
N TYR A 289 -22.35 3.97 -28.77
CA TYR A 289 -22.23 5.06 -29.76
C TYR A 289 -21.77 4.59 -31.15
N TYR A 290 -22.40 5.18 -32.17
CA TYR A 290 -22.11 5.02 -33.61
C TYR A 290 -21.09 6.05 -34.09
N ARG A 291 -20.12 5.66 -34.92
CA ARG A 291 -19.16 6.61 -35.52
C ARG A 291 -19.84 7.69 -36.39
N TRP A 292 -19.27 8.90 -36.39
CA TRP A 292 -19.60 10.05 -37.26
C TRP A 292 -19.75 9.68 -38.75
N ASN A 293 -19.00 8.68 -39.21
CA ASN A 293 -18.97 8.24 -40.61
C ASN A 293 -19.86 7.02 -40.92
N GLY A 294 -20.81 6.68 -40.04
CA GLY A 294 -21.71 5.54 -40.23
C GLY A 294 -21.04 4.17 -40.09
N LEU A 295 -19.75 4.12 -39.71
CA LEU A 295 -19.01 2.87 -39.56
C LEU A 295 -19.13 2.31 -38.13
N GLY A 296 -20.34 1.89 -37.74
CA GLY A 296 -20.58 1.00 -36.60
C GLY A 296 -20.16 1.49 -35.20
N PRO A 297 -20.35 0.65 -34.16
CA PRO A 297 -19.99 0.97 -32.79
C PRO A 297 -18.47 0.95 -32.55
N ILE A 298 -17.99 1.76 -31.61
CA ILE A 298 -16.63 1.64 -31.07
C ILE A 298 -16.55 0.27 -30.39
N VAL A 299 -15.70 -0.61 -30.92
CA VAL A 299 -15.42 -1.91 -30.32
C VAL A 299 -14.82 -1.65 -28.94
N PRO A 300 -15.39 -2.20 -27.85
CA PRO A 300 -14.81 -2.08 -26.53
C PRO A 300 -13.33 -2.48 -26.57
N LEU A 301 -12.52 -1.86 -25.72
CA LEU A 301 -11.16 -2.29 -25.42
C LEU A 301 -11.22 -3.70 -24.79
N HIS A 302 -11.43 -4.72 -25.61
CA HIS A 302 -11.53 -6.10 -25.16
C HIS A 302 -10.15 -6.58 -24.74
N GLY A 303 -9.89 -6.56 -23.44
CA GLY A 303 -9.41 -7.67 -22.60
C GLY A 303 -8.11 -8.42 -22.95
N ASN A 304 -7.46 -8.15 -24.07
CA ASN A 304 -6.13 -8.68 -24.37
C ASN A 304 -5.15 -7.54 -24.11
N ASN A 305 -4.29 -7.71 -23.09
CA ASN A 305 -3.26 -6.77 -22.59
C ASN A 305 -3.55 -6.10 -21.23
N GLY A 306 -4.29 -6.75 -20.32
CA GLY A 306 -4.35 -6.34 -18.91
C GLY A 306 -5.25 -5.14 -18.56
N ASN A 307 -6.04 -4.62 -19.50
CA ASN A 307 -6.99 -3.53 -19.21
C ASN A 307 -8.18 -4.03 -18.36
N ILE A 308 -8.61 -3.20 -17.42
CA ILE A 308 -9.82 -3.35 -16.61
C ILE A 308 -10.87 -2.36 -17.16
N THR A 309 -12.04 -2.84 -17.55
CA THR A 309 -13.09 -2.00 -18.16
C THR A 309 -14.39 -2.11 -17.39
N GLY A 310 -15.21 -1.06 -17.42
CA GLY A 310 -16.51 -1.05 -16.75
C GLY A 310 -16.45 -0.82 -15.24
N ALA A 311 -15.33 -0.30 -14.73
CA ALA A 311 -15.16 -0.02 -13.32
C ALA A 311 -15.85 1.29 -12.92
N ASP A 312 -16.52 1.30 -11.76
CA ASP A 312 -17.04 2.53 -11.15
C ASP A 312 -15.89 3.32 -10.53
N ALA A 313 -15.65 4.55 -11.01
CA ALA A 313 -14.57 5.39 -10.51
C ALA A 313 -14.64 5.63 -8.99
N ASN A 314 -15.83 5.66 -8.40
CA ASN A 314 -16.03 5.87 -6.96
C ASN A 314 -15.58 4.68 -6.11
N ALA A 315 -15.34 3.51 -6.73
CA ALA A 315 -14.75 2.35 -6.08
C ALA A 315 -13.23 2.27 -6.31
N ILE A 316 -12.66 3.15 -7.14
CA ILE A 316 -11.27 3.07 -7.61
C ILE A 316 -10.40 4.17 -7.02
N VAL A 317 -10.84 5.43 -7.11
CA VAL A 317 -10.14 6.61 -6.61
C VAL A 317 -11.06 7.48 -5.76
N ALA A 318 -10.47 8.27 -4.86
CA ALA A 318 -11.19 9.32 -4.14
C ALA A 318 -11.89 10.29 -5.11
N SER A 319 -13.05 10.82 -4.71
CA SER A 319 -13.85 11.74 -5.53
C SER A 319 -13.38 13.19 -5.51
N THR A 320 -12.42 13.53 -4.64
CA THR A 320 -11.92 14.89 -4.44
C THR A 320 -10.41 14.91 -4.35
N LEU A 321 -9.79 15.89 -5.00
CA LEU A 321 -8.37 16.16 -4.85
C LEU A 321 -8.05 16.48 -3.38
N ALA A 322 -6.98 15.88 -2.88
CA ALA A 322 -6.51 16.08 -1.52
C ALA A 322 -4.99 16.17 -1.47
N SER A 323 -4.47 16.73 -0.38
CA SER A 323 -3.04 16.66 -0.08
C SER A 323 -2.73 15.26 0.47
N ASN A 324 -2.17 14.40 -0.38
CA ASN A 324 -1.79 13.03 -0.02
C ASN A 324 -0.25 12.87 0.11
N GLY A 325 0.45 13.98 0.34
CA GLY A 325 1.90 14.10 0.20
C GLY A 325 2.34 14.57 -1.19
N GLY A 326 3.59 15.01 -1.31
CA GLY A 326 4.14 15.55 -2.56
C GLY A 326 3.77 17.02 -2.85
N PRO A 327 4.20 17.55 -4.01
CA PRO A 327 4.05 18.97 -4.36
C PRO A 327 2.66 19.36 -4.86
N THR A 328 1.89 18.41 -5.38
CA THR A 328 0.58 18.63 -5.99
C THR A 328 -0.50 17.81 -5.29
N GLN A 329 -1.74 18.27 -5.32
CA GLN A 329 -2.86 17.47 -4.84
C GLN A 329 -3.13 16.32 -5.80
N THR A 330 -3.52 15.16 -5.27
CA THR A 330 -3.77 13.93 -6.04
C THR A 330 -5.10 13.30 -5.65
N LEU A 331 -5.55 12.34 -6.47
CA LEU A 331 -6.66 11.44 -6.12
C LEU A 331 -6.04 10.12 -5.61
N ALA A 332 -6.23 9.83 -4.33
CA ALA A 332 -5.75 8.59 -3.73
C ALA A 332 -6.56 7.39 -4.22
N LEU A 333 -5.91 6.23 -4.34
CA LEU A 333 -6.61 4.96 -4.58
C LEU A 333 -7.41 4.56 -3.33
N ILE A 334 -8.60 4.01 -3.56
CA ILE A 334 -9.44 3.46 -2.49
C ILE A 334 -8.92 2.06 -2.14
N LEU A 335 -8.84 1.74 -0.84
CA LEU A 335 -8.39 0.41 -0.40
C LEU A 335 -9.30 -0.69 -0.98
N GLY A 336 -8.70 -1.72 -1.57
CA GLY A 336 -9.43 -2.79 -2.27
C GLY A 336 -9.84 -2.44 -3.71
N SER A 337 -9.44 -1.27 -4.21
CA SER A 337 -9.59 -0.88 -5.62
C SER A 337 -8.94 -1.90 -6.56
N ALA A 338 -9.59 -2.15 -7.69
CA ALA A 338 -9.06 -3.01 -8.76
C ALA A 338 -7.82 -2.41 -9.45
N ALA A 339 -7.47 -1.15 -9.18
CA ALA A 339 -6.24 -0.54 -9.67
C ALA A 339 -5.00 -0.91 -8.84
N ILE A 340 -5.17 -1.45 -7.63
CA ILE A 340 -4.05 -1.79 -6.74
C ILE A 340 -3.34 -3.06 -7.25
N ASP A 341 -2.02 -3.04 -7.32
CA ASP A 341 -1.15 -4.15 -7.80
C ASP A 341 -1.55 -4.69 -9.19
N ALA A 342 -2.09 -3.83 -10.07
CA ALA A 342 -2.68 -4.23 -11.35
C ALA A 342 -1.93 -3.70 -12.58
N ALA A 343 -0.90 -2.89 -12.41
CA ALA A 343 -0.13 -2.29 -13.49
C ALA A 343 1.04 -3.16 -13.97
N ASP A 344 1.56 -2.86 -15.16
CA ASP A 344 2.79 -3.48 -15.67
C ASP A 344 4.03 -2.80 -15.07
N ASN A 345 4.77 -3.54 -14.25
CA ASN A 345 6.02 -3.09 -13.61
C ASN A 345 7.10 -2.62 -14.58
N ALA A 346 7.18 -3.21 -15.78
CA ALA A 346 8.18 -2.79 -16.77
C ALA A 346 7.86 -1.39 -17.30
N LEU A 347 6.57 -1.10 -17.53
CA LEU A 347 6.10 0.23 -17.91
C LEU A 347 6.12 1.21 -16.73
N CYS A 348 6.05 0.72 -15.49
CA CYS A 348 6.43 1.52 -14.33
C CYS A 348 7.95 1.75 -14.19
N ALA A 349 8.80 1.24 -15.07
CA ALA A 349 10.24 1.51 -14.98
C ALA A 349 10.78 2.29 -16.20
N THR A 350 9.93 2.64 -17.17
CA THR A 350 10.29 3.46 -18.35
C THR A 350 10.38 4.97 -18.06
N VAL A 351 11.46 5.60 -18.51
CA VAL A 351 11.71 7.05 -18.49
C VAL A 351 10.60 7.77 -19.29
N PRO A 352 10.06 8.94 -18.89
CA PRO A 352 10.74 10.00 -18.15
C PRO A 352 10.67 10.04 -16.62
N VAL A 353 9.76 9.33 -15.96
CA VAL A 353 9.92 8.92 -14.53
C VAL A 353 8.80 7.98 -14.18
N SER A 354 9.13 6.78 -13.77
CA SER A 354 8.14 5.73 -13.55
C SER A 354 8.42 4.92 -12.27
N SER A 355 9.65 4.96 -11.75
CA SER A 355 9.97 4.36 -10.44
C SER A 355 9.43 5.15 -9.24
N LEU A 356 8.84 6.32 -9.47
CA LEU A 356 8.16 7.14 -8.47
C LEU A 356 6.73 7.44 -8.96
N ASP A 357 5.80 7.61 -8.03
CA ASP A 357 4.46 8.13 -8.31
C ASP A 357 4.46 9.67 -8.36
N GLN A 358 3.29 10.27 -8.59
CA GLN A 358 3.15 11.73 -8.68
C GLN A 358 3.70 12.48 -7.46
N ARG A 359 3.70 11.86 -6.29
CA ARG A 359 4.11 12.46 -5.02
C ARG A 359 5.59 12.26 -4.73
N GLY A 360 6.27 11.43 -5.53
CA GLY A 360 7.63 10.97 -5.29
C GLY A 360 7.72 9.70 -4.44
N VAL A 361 6.62 8.97 -4.23
CA VAL A 361 6.64 7.66 -3.54
C VAL A 361 7.16 6.60 -4.50
N ALA A 362 8.07 5.74 -4.04
CA ALA A 362 8.63 4.69 -4.87
C ALA A 362 7.56 3.70 -5.34
N ARG A 363 7.68 3.20 -6.57
CA ARG A 363 6.78 2.20 -7.15
C ARG A 363 7.59 1.00 -7.67
N PRO A 364 7.16 -0.25 -7.42
CA PRO A 364 5.98 -0.63 -6.65
C PRO A 364 6.19 -0.54 -5.13
N GLN A 365 5.12 -0.27 -4.36
CA GLN A 365 5.10 -0.48 -2.90
C GLN A 365 4.64 -1.90 -2.52
N GLY A 366 4.09 -2.64 -3.49
CA GLY A 366 3.66 -4.04 -3.37
C GLY A 366 4.41 -4.98 -4.31
N SER A 367 3.68 -5.95 -4.85
CA SER A 367 4.20 -6.92 -5.82
C SER A 367 4.21 -6.38 -7.25
N GLN A 368 3.27 -5.49 -7.53
CA GLN A 368 3.11 -4.76 -8.78
C GLN A 368 2.83 -3.30 -8.48
N CYS A 369 3.05 -2.40 -9.43
CA CYS A 369 2.61 -1.03 -9.24
C CYS A 369 1.09 -0.97 -9.39
N ASP A 370 0.55 0.13 -8.91
CA ASP A 370 -0.86 0.42 -9.12
C ASP A 370 -1.10 1.12 -10.47
N ILE A 371 -2.29 0.93 -11.02
CA ILE A 371 -2.75 1.69 -12.18
C ILE A 371 -3.07 3.12 -11.73
N GLY A 372 -2.60 4.13 -12.47
CA GLY A 372 -2.85 5.55 -12.23
C GLY A 372 -1.63 6.29 -11.66
N ALA A 373 -1.84 7.56 -11.29
CA ALA A 373 -0.79 8.48 -10.81
C ALA A 373 -0.36 8.26 -9.35
N PHE A 374 -1.04 7.36 -8.64
CA PHE A 374 -0.91 7.17 -7.21
C PHE A 374 -0.50 5.74 -6.91
N GLU A 375 0.54 5.57 -6.08
CA GLU A 375 0.92 4.27 -5.52
C GLU A 375 0.46 4.17 -4.07
N LEU A 376 -0.48 3.29 -3.79
CA LEU A 376 -0.93 3.02 -2.43
C LEU A 376 0.23 2.41 -1.63
N ALA A 377 0.85 3.25 -0.81
CA ALA A 377 1.75 2.78 0.22
C ALA A 377 0.95 1.91 1.17
N VAL A 378 1.25 0.61 1.20
CA VAL A 378 0.75 -0.28 2.25
C VAL A 378 1.22 0.31 3.58
N PRO A 379 0.32 0.65 4.53
CA PRO A 379 0.77 1.14 5.82
C PRO A 379 1.62 0.06 6.50
N VAL A 380 2.92 0.28 6.54
CA VAL A 380 3.89 -0.57 7.25
C VAL A 380 3.71 -0.34 8.75
N SER A 381 3.05 -1.29 9.41
CA SER A 381 2.91 -1.29 10.86
C SER A 381 3.23 -2.67 11.42
N ALA A 382 3.73 -2.71 12.65
CA ALA A 382 3.69 -3.94 13.42
C ALA A 382 2.22 -4.20 13.82
N ASP A 383 1.87 -5.46 14.01
CA ASP A 383 0.59 -5.88 14.62
C ASP A 383 0.95 -7.06 15.50
N LEU A 384 1.27 -6.78 16.76
CA LEU A 384 1.52 -7.83 17.71
C LEU A 384 0.19 -8.37 18.20
N ALA A 385 0.09 -9.69 18.32
CA ALA A 385 -1.04 -10.35 18.96
C ALA A 385 -0.52 -11.34 19.97
N VAL A 386 -1.18 -11.42 21.13
CA VAL A 386 -0.83 -12.36 22.17
C VAL A 386 -1.98 -13.33 22.44
N THR A 387 -1.63 -14.60 22.57
CA THR A 387 -2.54 -15.65 23.06
C THR A 387 -1.87 -16.40 24.19
N THR A 388 -2.65 -16.91 25.13
CA THR A 388 -2.15 -17.70 26.25
C THR A 388 -3.07 -18.89 26.51
N THR A 389 -2.49 -20.03 26.86
CA THR A 389 -3.20 -21.26 27.23
C THR A 389 -2.55 -21.85 28.47
N ALA A 390 -3.33 -22.47 29.35
CA ALA A 390 -2.84 -23.15 30.56
C ALA A 390 -3.11 -24.65 30.51
N SER A 391 -2.21 -25.47 31.06
CA SER A 391 -2.51 -26.86 31.36
C SER A 391 -3.52 -26.96 32.51
N PRO A 392 -4.29 -28.07 32.61
CA PRO A 392 -4.95 -28.43 33.86
C PRO A 392 -3.93 -28.50 35.01
N ALA A 393 -4.40 -28.31 36.25
CA ALA A 393 -3.53 -28.32 37.40
C ALA A 393 -4.21 -28.84 38.68
N MET A 394 -3.47 -29.66 39.42
CA MET A 394 -3.79 -30.10 40.77
C MET A 394 -2.82 -29.45 41.77
N VAL A 395 -3.22 -29.39 43.04
CA VAL A 395 -2.32 -28.95 44.11
C VAL A 395 -1.06 -29.83 44.14
N ARG A 396 0.12 -29.20 44.25
CA ARG A 396 1.47 -29.82 44.25
C ARG A 396 1.95 -30.39 42.93
N ASP A 397 1.13 -30.39 41.89
CA ASP A 397 1.51 -30.87 40.56
C ASP A 397 2.07 -29.74 39.66
N SER A 398 2.38 -30.05 38.39
CA SER A 398 2.86 -29.09 37.41
C SER A 398 1.74 -28.29 36.74
N LEU A 399 1.95 -26.98 36.62
CA LEU A 399 1.11 -26.06 35.86
C LEU A 399 1.98 -25.33 34.85
N SER A 400 1.56 -25.31 33.58
CA SER A 400 2.28 -24.63 32.51
C SER A 400 1.36 -23.68 31.75
N TRP A 401 1.77 -22.41 31.62
CA TRP A 401 1.21 -21.49 30.64
C TRP A 401 2.10 -21.45 29.39
N THR A 402 1.47 -21.55 28.22
CA THR A 402 2.11 -21.34 26.92
C THR A 402 1.55 -20.06 26.33
N ILE A 403 2.44 -19.09 26.13
CA ILE A 403 2.12 -17.78 25.59
C ILE A 403 2.73 -17.67 24.20
N VAL A 404 1.93 -17.32 23.21
CA VAL A 404 2.40 -17.07 21.84
C VAL A 404 2.25 -15.59 21.53
N VAL A 405 3.38 -14.93 21.24
CA VAL A 405 3.44 -13.57 20.70
C VAL A 405 3.67 -13.70 19.20
N LYS A 406 2.74 -13.21 18.39
CA LYS A 406 2.85 -13.24 16.93
C LYS A 406 2.86 -11.83 16.38
N ASN A 407 3.67 -11.58 15.36
CA ASN A 407 3.58 -10.35 14.57
C ASN A 407 2.75 -10.64 13.31
N ASN A 408 1.47 -10.25 13.31
CA ASN A 408 0.58 -10.31 12.15
C ASN A 408 0.78 -9.14 11.18
N GLY A 409 1.63 -8.17 11.54
CA GLY A 409 1.86 -6.95 10.78
C GLY A 409 2.72 -7.17 9.55
N THR A 410 2.71 -6.17 8.67
CA THR A 410 3.51 -6.16 7.43
C THR A 410 4.94 -5.67 7.66
N ALA A 411 5.21 -5.01 8.79
CA ALA A 411 6.54 -4.56 9.20
C ALA A 411 7.14 -5.43 10.31
N ASN A 412 8.46 -5.39 10.43
CA ASN A 412 9.16 -6.00 11.56
C ASN A 412 8.86 -5.22 12.85
N ALA A 413 8.62 -5.93 13.94
CA ALA A 413 8.53 -5.36 15.28
C ALA A 413 9.92 -5.44 15.94
N THR A 414 10.40 -4.33 16.51
CA THR A 414 11.64 -4.28 17.32
C THR A 414 11.30 -3.94 18.76
N GLY A 415 12.23 -4.25 19.67
CA GLY A 415 12.03 -3.95 21.09
C GLY A 415 10.85 -4.70 21.71
N VAL A 416 10.47 -5.85 21.13
CA VAL A 416 9.30 -6.62 21.56
C VAL A 416 9.48 -7.03 23.01
N LYS A 417 8.56 -6.58 23.85
CA LYS A 417 8.60 -6.77 25.29
C LYS A 417 7.28 -7.32 25.79
N LEU A 418 7.34 -8.50 26.40
CA LEU A 418 6.20 -9.16 27.03
C LEU A 418 6.23 -8.92 28.53
N THR A 419 5.05 -8.70 29.09
CA THR A 419 4.78 -8.66 30.54
C THR A 419 3.67 -9.65 30.85
N ASP A 420 3.87 -10.50 31.84
CA ASP A 420 2.84 -11.38 32.39
C ASP A 420 2.69 -11.13 33.88
N ILE A 421 1.47 -10.81 34.31
CA ILE A 421 1.09 -10.64 35.72
C ILE A 421 0.59 -12.00 36.21
N LEU A 422 1.34 -12.60 37.14
CA LEU A 422 1.06 -13.91 37.71
C LEU A 422 0.39 -13.82 39.08
N PRO A 423 -0.49 -14.77 39.40
CA PRO A 423 -1.09 -14.91 40.72
C PRO A 423 -0.10 -15.62 41.66
N VAL A 424 0.95 -14.92 42.10
CA VAL A 424 2.04 -15.52 42.88
C VAL A 424 1.60 -16.04 44.26
N SER A 425 0.48 -15.53 44.81
CA SER A 425 -0.16 -16.14 45.97
C SER A 425 -0.83 -17.45 45.55
N GLY A 426 -0.17 -18.58 45.83
CA GLY A 426 -0.67 -19.91 45.43
C GLY A 426 0.25 -20.66 44.46
N LEU A 427 1.42 -20.11 44.12
CA LEU A 427 2.40 -20.73 43.22
C LEU A 427 3.78 -20.86 43.88
N SER A 428 4.49 -21.91 43.51
CA SER A 428 5.89 -22.19 43.88
C SER A 428 6.68 -22.66 42.65
N SER A 429 8.01 -22.70 42.75
CA SER A 429 8.90 -23.23 41.68
C SER A 429 8.67 -22.62 40.29
N ILE A 430 8.42 -21.32 40.23
CA ILE A 430 8.13 -20.62 38.97
C ILE A 430 9.40 -20.54 38.11
N SER A 431 9.31 -21.02 36.88
CA SER A 431 10.36 -20.93 35.86
C SER A 431 9.79 -20.44 34.53
N VAL A 432 10.64 -19.79 33.74
CA VAL A 432 10.24 -19.18 32.46
C VAL A 432 11.28 -19.48 31.41
N THR A 433 10.83 -19.93 30.25
CA THR A 433 11.66 -20.08 29.04
C THR A 433 11.03 -19.33 27.87
N ALA A 434 11.86 -18.87 26.94
CA ALA A 434 11.40 -18.22 25.71
C ALA A 434 12.12 -18.84 24.51
N SER A 435 11.42 -18.94 23.38
CA SER A 435 11.99 -19.43 22.12
C SER A 435 13.04 -18.48 21.54
N GLN A 436 12.99 -17.21 21.94
CA GLN A 436 13.97 -16.18 21.58
C GLN A 436 14.03 -15.09 22.64
N GLY A 437 15.12 -14.32 22.63
CA GLY A 437 15.34 -13.25 23.60
C GLY A 437 15.63 -13.79 25.00
N SER A 438 15.26 -13.04 26.03
CA SER A 438 15.48 -13.42 27.43
C SER A 438 14.33 -12.99 28.34
N CYS A 439 14.09 -13.78 29.38
CA CYS A 439 13.10 -13.49 30.42
C CYS A 439 13.79 -13.30 31.77
N GLY A 440 13.33 -12.30 32.53
CA GLY A 440 13.73 -12.13 33.92
C GLY A 440 13.03 -13.12 34.85
N ALA A 441 13.65 -13.40 36.00
CA ALA A 441 12.98 -14.14 37.07
C ALA A 441 11.74 -13.37 37.55
N PRO A 442 10.69 -14.07 38.05
CA PRO A 442 9.49 -13.42 38.57
C PRO A 442 9.83 -12.43 39.69
N ALA A 443 9.39 -11.18 39.55
CA ALA A 443 9.60 -10.12 40.52
C ALA A 443 8.27 -9.44 40.83
N SER A 444 7.88 -9.38 42.11
CA SER A 444 6.64 -8.73 42.57
C SER A 444 5.37 -9.21 41.83
N GLY A 445 5.26 -10.51 41.56
CA GLY A 445 4.09 -11.05 40.85
C GLY A 445 4.11 -10.86 39.33
N LYS A 446 5.23 -10.48 38.75
CA LYS A 446 5.34 -10.17 37.32
C LYS A 446 6.56 -10.83 36.68
N ILE A 447 6.35 -11.36 35.48
CA ILE A 447 7.40 -11.79 34.54
C ILE A 447 7.56 -10.71 33.47
N THR A 448 8.80 -10.48 33.05
CA THR A 448 9.10 -9.59 31.91
C THR A 448 10.11 -10.27 30.99
N CYS A 449 9.77 -10.33 29.71
CA CYS A 449 10.62 -10.90 28.67
C CYS A 449 10.94 -9.85 27.62
N ASN A 450 12.23 -9.72 27.28
CA ASN A 450 12.71 -8.94 26.15
C ASN A 450 12.93 -9.92 24.99
N LEU A 451 11.97 -9.98 24.06
CA LEU A 451 11.94 -10.93 22.96
C LEU A 451 12.74 -10.46 21.74
N GLY A 452 13.19 -9.20 21.74
CA GLY A 452 14.02 -8.64 20.66
C GLY A 452 13.19 -8.24 19.45
N SER A 453 13.63 -8.64 18.26
CA SER A 453 12.89 -8.36 17.02
C SER A 453 12.05 -9.56 16.58
N LEU A 454 10.83 -9.30 16.12
CA LEU A 454 9.98 -10.26 15.41
C LEU A 454 9.83 -9.82 13.97
N THR A 455 10.29 -10.63 13.01
CA THR A 455 9.98 -10.37 11.60
C THR A 455 8.48 -10.46 11.35
N ASN A 456 8.01 -9.87 10.25
CA ASN A 456 6.62 -10.02 9.84
C ASN A 456 6.21 -11.52 9.80
N THR A 457 4.99 -11.82 10.24
CA THR A 457 4.41 -13.18 10.36
C THR A 457 5.06 -14.14 11.37
N ALA A 458 6.22 -13.80 11.95
CA ALA A 458 6.93 -14.66 12.90
C ALA A 458 6.23 -14.73 14.26
N SER A 459 6.60 -15.72 15.07
CA SER A 459 6.10 -15.90 16.42
C SER A 459 7.21 -16.21 17.41
N ALA A 460 7.10 -15.70 18.62
CA ALA A 460 7.87 -16.10 19.80
C ALA A 460 6.96 -16.82 20.79
N ILE A 461 7.49 -17.86 21.41
CA ILE A 461 6.78 -18.66 22.41
C ILE A 461 7.46 -18.44 23.76
N VAL A 462 6.68 -18.09 24.78
CA VAL A 462 7.11 -18.03 26.19
C VAL A 462 6.35 -19.10 26.96
N THR A 463 7.08 -19.93 27.71
CA THR A 463 6.52 -20.97 28.56
C THR A 463 6.81 -20.64 30.02
N VAL A 464 5.76 -20.56 30.83
CA VAL A 464 5.84 -20.33 32.28
C VAL A 464 5.41 -21.60 32.98
N LYS A 465 6.30 -22.23 33.74
CA LYS A 465 5.99 -23.41 34.56
C LYS A 465 5.98 -23.04 36.04
N ALA A 466 5.05 -23.60 36.81
CA ALA A 466 4.96 -23.41 38.26
C ALA A 466 4.28 -24.61 38.93
N VAL A 467 4.33 -24.65 40.26
CA VAL A 467 3.66 -25.67 41.09
C VAL A 467 2.62 -25.00 41.99
N PRO A 468 1.32 -25.30 41.85
CA PRO A 468 0.28 -24.73 42.71
C PRO A 468 0.36 -25.23 44.16
N THR A 469 0.12 -24.35 45.13
CA THR A 469 0.23 -24.68 46.56
C THR A 469 -1.12 -24.83 47.27
N ALA A 470 -2.22 -24.43 46.64
CA ALA A 470 -3.57 -24.54 47.18
C ALA A 470 -4.62 -24.66 46.07
N ALA A 471 -5.77 -25.26 46.38
CA ALA A 471 -6.90 -25.33 45.46
C ALA A 471 -7.56 -23.95 45.36
N VAL A 472 -7.40 -23.30 44.21
CA VAL A 472 -7.84 -21.93 43.96
C VAL A 472 -7.93 -21.69 42.44
N THR A 473 -8.72 -20.70 42.03
CA THR A 473 -8.65 -20.20 40.65
C THR A 473 -7.53 -19.19 40.52
N LEU A 474 -6.54 -19.51 39.69
CA LEU A 474 -5.41 -18.67 39.35
C LEU A 474 -5.71 -17.92 38.04
N SER A 475 -5.37 -16.64 37.97
CA SER A 475 -5.52 -15.80 36.77
C SER A 475 -4.19 -15.18 36.38
N SER A 476 -3.76 -15.40 35.13
CA SER A 476 -2.64 -14.70 34.50
C SER A 476 -3.16 -13.64 33.54
N GLN A 477 -2.45 -12.50 33.46
CA GLN A 477 -2.74 -11.44 32.50
C GLN A 477 -1.47 -11.04 31.76
N VAL A 478 -1.46 -11.31 30.46
CA VAL A 478 -0.34 -11.06 29.56
C VAL A 478 -0.58 -9.79 28.75
N SER A 479 0.49 -9.05 28.51
CA SER A 479 0.54 -7.92 27.59
C SER A 479 1.85 -7.90 26.81
N VAL A 480 1.82 -7.38 25.59
CA VAL A 480 3.01 -7.20 24.76
C VAL A 480 3.04 -5.80 24.14
N LEU A 481 4.25 -5.27 23.95
CA LEU A 481 4.52 -3.98 23.30
C LEU A 481 5.74 -4.10 22.38
N ALA A 482 5.87 -3.18 21.43
CA ALA A 482 7.03 -2.98 20.57
C ALA A 482 7.33 -1.48 20.41
N ASP A 483 8.44 -1.14 19.76
CA ASP A 483 8.82 0.25 19.47
C ASP A 483 7.94 0.90 18.39
N GLN A 484 7.39 0.09 17.47
CA GLN A 484 6.56 0.54 16.36
C GLN A 484 5.10 0.71 16.78
N ASN A 485 4.39 1.60 16.08
CA ASN A 485 2.95 1.73 16.25
C ASN A 485 2.23 0.45 15.79
N ASP A 486 1.35 -0.05 16.65
CA ASP A 486 0.57 -1.25 16.41
C ASP A 486 -0.76 -0.90 15.71
N SER A 487 -1.09 -1.61 14.62
CA SER A 487 -2.35 -1.35 13.89
C SER A 487 -3.61 -1.91 14.56
N GLN A 488 -3.47 -2.88 15.46
CA GLN A 488 -4.58 -3.52 16.17
C GLN A 488 -4.31 -3.64 17.68
N PRO A 489 -4.07 -2.55 18.42
CA PRO A 489 -3.54 -2.60 19.78
C PRO A 489 -4.41 -3.34 20.83
N LEU A 490 -5.66 -3.72 20.49
CA LEU A 490 -6.57 -4.47 21.36
C LEU A 490 -6.23 -5.96 21.49
N ASN A 491 -5.52 -6.56 20.53
CA ASN A 491 -5.10 -7.96 20.58
C ASN A 491 -3.73 -8.14 21.30
N ASN A 492 -3.18 -7.07 21.86
CA ASN A 492 -1.92 -7.05 22.61
C ASN A 492 -2.03 -7.49 24.07
N SER A 493 -3.21 -7.92 24.50
CA SER A 493 -3.40 -8.49 25.83
C SER A 493 -4.28 -9.73 25.77
N ALA A 494 -3.93 -10.71 26.62
CA ALA A 494 -4.73 -11.90 26.82
C ALA A 494 -4.70 -12.27 28.30
N ALA A 495 -5.80 -12.85 28.80
CA ALA A 495 -5.89 -13.35 30.15
C ALA A 495 -6.28 -14.83 30.12
N GLN A 496 -5.75 -15.59 31.07
CA GLN A 496 -6.06 -17.00 31.21
C GLN A 496 -6.34 -17.32 32.67
N THR A 497 -7.47 -17.98 32.92
CA THR A 497 -7.81 -18.53 34.24
C THR A 497 -7.65 -20.04 34.25
N VAL A 498 -7.13 -20.58 35.34
CA VAL A 498 -7.06 -22.02 35.61
C VAL A 498 -7.58 -22.30 37.01
N THR A 499 -8.48 -23.27 37.13
CA THR A 499 -9.00 -23.72 38.43
C THR A 499 -8.17 -24.90 38.90
N VAL A 500 -7.40 -24.70 39.98
CA VAL A 500 -6.58 -25.73 40.59
C VAL A 500 -7.46 -26.62 41.47
N GLN A 501 -7.44 -27.92 41.19
CA GLN A 501 -8.20 -28.91 41.96
C GLN A 501 -7.41 -29.39 43.18
N PRO A 502 -8.09 -29.78 44.28
CA PRO A 502 -7.41 -30.41 45.41
C PRO A 502 -6.75 -31.73 44.97
N LEU A 503 -5.60 -32.03 45.55
CA LEU A 503 -4.92 -33.30 45.33
C LEU A 503 -5.66 -34.41 46.08
N LEU A 504 -6.26 -35.34 45.32
CA LEU A 504 -6.98 -36.48 45.86
C LEU A 504 -6.55 -37.74 45.12
N CYS A 505 -6.33 -38.83 45.84
CA CYS A 505 -6.16 -40.16 45.28
C CYS A 505 -7.41 -41.00 45.61
N ASN A 506 -8.12 -41.43 44.58
CA ASN A 506 -9.41 -42.14 44.71
C ASN A 506 -10.41 -41.44 45.67
N GLY A 507 -10.45 -40.10 45.63
CA GLY A 507 -11.33 -39.27 46.47
C GLY A 507 -10.83 -39.00 47.90
N LEU A 508 -9.64 -39.46 48.27
CA LEU A 508 -9.04 -39.24 49.59
C LEU A 508 -7.77 -38.39 49.51
N VAL A 509 -7.44 -37.68 50.60
CA VAL A 509 -6.21 -36.88 50.68
C VAL A 509 -5.01 -37.82 50.90
N PRO A 510 -3.98 -37.79 50.04
CA PRO A 510 -2.81 -38.65 50.19
C PRO A 510 -2.02 -38.39 51.47
N THR A 511 -1.49 -39.46 52.07
CA THR A 511 -0.55 -39.43 53.21
C THR A 511 0.90 -39.34 52.75
N ILE A 512 1.20 -39.91 51.58
CA ILE A 512 2.50 -39.85 50.91
C ILE A 512 2.28 -39.22 49.54
N VAL A 513 3.08 -38.20 49.22
CA VAL A 513 3.00 -37.47 47.95
C VAL A 513 4.40 -37.37 47.39
N GLY A 514 4.57 -37.73 46.13
CA GLY A 514 5.79 -37.50 45.37
C GLY A 514 6.00 -36.03 45.04
N THR A 515 6.80 -35.81 44.03
CA THR A 515 7.11 -34.54 43.39
C THR A 515 6.66 -34.60 41.93
N PRO A 516 6.59 -33.47 41.19
CA PRO A 516 6.32 -33.49 39.75
C PRO A 516 7.44 -34.10 38.87
N GLY A 517 8.33 -34.90 39.44
CA GLY A 517 9.44 -35.54 38.73
C GLY A 517 9.47 -37.02 39.08
N ALA A 518 10.29 -37.79 38.36
CA ALA A 518 10.37 -39.23 38.58
C ALA A 518 10.80 -39.58 40.01
N ASP A 519 9.91 -40.21 40.77
CA ASP A 519 10.09 -40.56 42.16
C ASP A 519 10.17 -42.07 42.40
N THR A 520 10.75 -42.44 43.54
CA THR A 520 10.65 -43.79 44.08
C THR A 520 10.03 -43.69 45.46
N LEU A 521 8.77 -44.11 45.55
CA LEU A 521 7.95 -44.02 46.75
C LEU A 521 7.74 -45.41 47.34
N VAL A 522 7.92 -45.52 48.65
CA VAL A 522 7.70 -46.76 49.40
C VAL A 522 6.79 -46.44 50.57
N GLY A 523 5.65 -47.10 50.62
CA GLY A 523 4.69 -47.03 51.71
C GLY A 523 5.21 -47.77 52.95
N THR A 524 4.33 -47.85 53.95
CA THR A 524 4.67 -48.33 55.28
C THR A 524 4.13 -49.75 55.48
N LYS A 525 3.92 -50.14 56.75
CA LYS A 525 3.27 -51.42 57.09
C LYS A 525 1.80 -51.21 57.50
N ARG A 526 1.25 -50.04 57.20
CA ARG A 526 -0.10 -49.60 57.54
C ARG A 526 -0.74 -49.13 56.25
N ARG A 527 -2.07 -49.11 56.22
CA ARG A 527 -2.80 -48.46 55.13
C ARG A 527 -2.27 -47.06 54.82
N ASP A 528 -1.77 -46.90 53.62
CA ASP A 528 -1.27 -45.67 53.04
C ASP A 528 -2.15 -45.19 51.88
N ILE A 529 -2.12 -43.88 51.65
CA ILE A 529 -2.70 -43.25 50.46
C ILE A 529 -1.56 -42.53 49.77
N ILE A 530 -1.12 -43.07 48.64
CA ILE A 530 0.08 -42.63 47.94
C ILE A 530 -0.33 -42.00 46.61
N HIS A 531 0.26 -40.85 46.29
CA HIS A 531 0.10 -40.21 44.98
C HIS A 531 1.46 -39.84 44.40
N GLY A 532 1.76 -40.32 43.20
CA GLY A 532 3.02 -40.05 42.48
C GLY A 532 3.14 -38.60 42.03
N LEU A 533 2.09 -38.09 41.38
CA LEU A 533 1.99 -36.79 40.69
C LEU A 533 2.41 -36.94 39.23
N SER A 534 3.08 -35.96 38.63
CA SER A 534 3.64 -36.10 37.28
C SER A 534 5.07 -36.64 37.34
N GLY A 535 5.50 -37.29 36.26
CA GLY A 535 6.79 -37.94 36.19
C GLY A 535 6.64 -39.46 36.17
N ASN A 536 7.68 -40.17 35.73
CA ASN A 536 7.63 -41.63 35.69
C ASN A 536 7.97 -42.20 37.06
N ASP A 537 6.96 -42.56 37.84
CA ASP A 537 7.13 -42.94 39.23
C ASP A 537 7.26 -44.45 39.42
N THR A 538 7.97 -44.84 40.46
CA THR A 538 7.98 -46.22 40.97
C THR A 538 7.44 -46.23 42.39
N ILE A 539 6.26 -46.80 42.57
CA ILE A 539 5.51 -46.76 43.83
C ILE A 539 5.27 -48.17 44.35
N SER A 540 5.57 -48.39 45.63
CA SER A 540 5.32 -49.63 46.38
C SER A 540 4.46 -49.32 47.60
N GLY A 541 3.32 -50.01 47.76
CA GLY A 541 2.35 -49.83 48.85
C GLY A 541 2.88 -50.33 50.19
N GLY A 542 3.54 -51.49 50.19
CA GLY A 542 4.12 -52.09 51.38
C GLY A 542 3.21 -53.18 51.96
N ALA A 543 2.69 -52.99 53.17
CA ALA A 543 1.78 -53.96 53.78
C ALA A 543 0.53 -53.29 54.32
N ASP A 544 -0.58 -54.05 54.41
CA ASP A 544 -1.95 -53.58 54.66
C ASP A 544 -2.62 -53.11 53.36
N ASN A 545 -3.89 -52.71 53.43
CA ASN A 545 -4.69 -52.37 52.25
C ASN A 545 -4.48 -50.90 51.84
N ASP A 546 -3.75 -50.67 50.77
CA ASP A 546 -3.29 -49.36 50.32
C ASP A 546 -4.13 -48.79 49.16
N ILE A 547 -4.05 -47.46 48.99
CA ILE A 547 -4.61 -46.75 47.84
C ILE A 547 -3.47 -46.01 47.14
N ILE A 548 -3.19 -46.37 45.89
CA ILE A 548 -2.06 -45.86 45.13
C ILE A 548 -2.57 -45.21 43.84
N CYS A 549 -2.20 -43.94 43.63
CA CYS A 549 -2.42 -43.23 42.38
C CYS A 549 -1.06 -42.90 41.76
N GLY A 550 -0.86 -43.30 40.51
CA GLY A 550 0.36 -42.99 39.74
C GLY A 550 0.41 -41.50 39.43
N GLY A 551 -0.49 -41.06 38.55
CA GLY A 551 -0.69 -39.66 38.24
C GLY A 551 -0.53 -39.42 36.75
N LEU A 552 0.38 -38.54 36.34
CA LEU A 552 0.66 -38.30 34.92
C LEU A 552 1.97 -39.00 34.52
N ASP A 553 2.05 -39.40 33.25
CA ASP A 553 3.22 -40.04 32.62
C ASP A 553 3.26 -41.56 32.84
N GLN A 554 4.43 -42.22 32.92
CA GLN A 554 4.50 -43.70 32.91
C GLN A 554 4.93 -44.25 34.26
N ASP A 555 3.98 -44.85 34.98
CA ASP A 555 4.20 -45.29 36.35
C ASP A 555 4.33 -46.81 36.49
N LEU A 556 5.12 -47.22 37.49
CA LEU A 556 5.21 -48.58 37.98
C LEU A 556 4.63 -48.66 39.39
N LEU A 557 3.45 -49.25 39.53
CA LEU A 557 2.70 -49.34 40.79
C LEU A 557 2.71 -50.76 41.32
N LYS A 558 3.09 -50.95 42.58
CA LYS A 558 3.06 -52.23 43.30
C LYS A 558 2.25 -52.11 44.58
N GLY A 559 1.22 -52.94 44.74
CA GLY A 559 0.42 -53.03 45.98
C GLY A 559 1.20 -53.71 47.11
N ASP A 560 1.98 -54.73 46.76
CA ASP A 560 2.73 -55.60 47.69
C ASP A 560 1.84 -56.53 48.53
N ALA A 561 1.59 -56.31 49.82
CA ALA A 561 0.83 -57.27 50.65
C ALA A 561 -0.41 -56.65 51.27
N GLY A 562 -1.60 -57.02 50.80
CA GLY A 562 -2.85 -56.40 51.22
C GLY A 562 -3.93 -56.57 50.18
N ASN A 563 -5.10 -55.99 50.43
CA ASN A 563 -6.11 -55.82 49.40
C ASN A 563 -6.05 -54.37 48.91
N ASP A 564 -5.36 -54.14 47.81
CA ASP A 564 -4.94 -52.80 47.39
C ASP A 564 -5.83 -52.21 46.29
N THR A 565 -5.86 -50.88 46.20
CA THR A 565 -6.51 -50.14 45.12
C THR A 565 -5.48 -49.31 44.36
N LEU A 566 -5.18 -49.70 43.13
CA LEU A 566 -4.19 -49.06 42.26
C LEU A 566 -4.90 -48.32 41.12
N ASN A 567 -4.54 -47.07 40.88
CA ASN A 567 -5.03 -46.26 39.77
C ASN A 567 -3.85 -45.60 39.06
N GLY A 568 -3.52 -46.02 37.83
CA GLY A 568 -2.44 -45.38 37.07
C GLY A 568 -2.73 -43.92 36.72
N GLU A 569 -4.01 -43.54 36.68
CA GLU A 569 -4.48 -42.24 36.20
C GLU A 569 -4.18 -42.01 34.71
N ALA A 570 -3.45 -40.97 34.31
CA ALA A 570 -3.26 -40.64 32.90
C ALA A 570 -1.83 -40.95 32.45
N GLY A 571 -1.68 -42.04 31.72
CA GLY A 571 -0.35 -42.57 31.47
C GLY A 571 -0.36 -43.84 30.65
N THR A 572 0.82 -44.44 30.51
CA THR A 572 0.90 -45.87 30.20
C THR A 572 1.56 -46.57 31.36
N ASP A 573 0.73 -47.22 32.18
CA ASP A 573 1.07 -47.61 33.54
C ASP A 573 1.15 -49.12 33.71
N SER A 574 2.06 -49.56 34.57
CA SER A 574 2.25 -50.95 34.94
C SER A 574 1.86 -51.16 36.39
N CYS A 575 0.84 -51.97 36.64
CA CYS A 575 0.31 -52.23 37.96
C CYS A 575 0.44 -53.71 38.34
N ASP A 576 1.00 -53.96 39.52
CA ASP A 576 1.15 -55.27 40.14
C ASP A 576 0.47 -55.22 41.53
N GLY A 577 -0.63 -55.95 41.71
CA GLY A 577 -1.37 -55.97 42.97
C GLY A 577 -0.60 -56.64 44.11
N GLY A 578 0.27 -57.61 43.79
CA GLY A 578 0.96 -58.40 44.80
C GLY A 578 0.09 -59.48 45.46
N ILE A 579 0.21 -59.65 46.77
CA ILE A 579 -0.47 -60.67 47.57
C ILE A 579 -1.77 -60.09 48.15
N GLY A 580 -2.91 -60.62 47.69
CA GLY A 580 -4.22 -60.37 48.28
C GLY A 580 -5.30 -60.23 47.22
N THR A 581 -6.35 -59.46 47.51
CA THR A 581 -7.45 -59.18 46.57
C THR A 581 -7.44 -57.72 46.17
N ASP A 582 -6.93 -57.45 44.97
CA ASP A 582 -6.62 -56.08 44.54
C ASP A 582 -7.53 -55.58 43.43
N THR A 583 -7.64 -54.26 43.32
CA THR A 583 -8.33 -53.57 42.23
C THR A 583 -7.37 -52.64 41.52
N ALA A 584 -7.21 -52.79 40.20
CA ALA A 584 -6.36 -51.93 39.38
C ALA A 584 -7.17 -51.29 38.23
N THR A 585 -7.17 -49.96 38.14
CA THR A 585 -7.80 -49.16 37.08
C THR A 585 -6.77 -48.30 36.35
N ASN A 586 -7.01 -47.98 35.07
CA ASN A 586 -6.07 -47.21 34.24
C ASN A 586 -4.64 -47.80 34.29
N CYS A 587 -4.52 -49.10 34.01
CA CYS A 587 -3.24 -49.79 33.96
C CYS A 587 -3.19 -50.62 32.68
N GLU A 588 -2.27 -50.28 31.79
CA GLU A 588 -2.05 -50.91 30.49
C GLU A 588 -1.39 -52.27 30.66
N VAL A 589 -0.47 -52.41 31.62
CA VAL A 589 0.13 -53.69 31.99
C VAL A 589 -0.36 -54.09 33.36
N LYS A 590 -1.23 -55.10 33.40
CA LYS A 590 -1.65 -55.76 34.64
C LYS A 590 -0.88 -57.05 34.78
N ILE A 591 0.01 -57.12 35.76
CA ILE A 591 0.68 -58.39 36.09
C ILE A 591 -0.34 -59.21 36.87
N ALA A 592 -0.89 -60.25 36.23
CA ALA A 592 -1.96 -61.06 36.81
C ALA A 592 -1.47 -61.85 38.04
N VAL A 593 -2.19 -61.65 39.15
CA VAL A 593 -2.10 -62.39 40.41
C VAL A 593 -2.68 -63.80 40.22
N PRO A 594 -1.97 -64.89 40.57
CA PRO A 594 -2.56 -66.22 40.70
C PRO A 594 -3.49 -66.37 41.91
#